data_AF-A0A7W1UVX6-F1
#
_entry.id   AF-A0A7W1UVX6-F1
#
_cell.length_a   1.000
_cell.length_b   1.000
_cell.length_c   1.000
_cell.angle_alpha   90.00
_cell.angle_beta   90.00
_cell.angle_gamma   90.00
#
_symmetry.space_group_name_H-M   'P 1'
#
loop_
_entity.id
_entity.type
_entity.pdbx_description
1 polymer ?
#
loop_
_entity_poly.entity_id
_entity_poly.type
_entity_poly.pdbx_seq_one_letter_code
_entity_poly.pdbx_strand_id
1 'polypeptide(L)'
;MTEAADDGGSRRARPDRRTWIQSDRRIPRRIARPLREFLDIEAAGGVVLLAATVASLILANSPAGDSIASFWEEELTVLEFGDFQLTETLGHWVNDGLMAIFFFVVGLEIKRELVTGDLRDPRRAALPAIAAVGGMVLPAALFLVFNLGGNGSRGWGIPMATDIAFAVGVMALLGDRVPSPLKVFLLTLAIVDDIGAIAVIAIFYSEGLSFGWLTIA
;
A
#
# COMPACT_ATOMS: atom_id res chain seq x y z
N MET A 1 44.29 -26.55 54.93
CA MET A 1 42.85 -26.87 55.02
C MET A 1 42.10 -25.56 55.00
N THR A 2 41.42 -25.10 53.96
CA THR A 2 40.95 -25.67 52.69
C THR A 2 40.49 -24.44 51.88
N GLU A 3 41.13 -24.05 50.79
CA GLU A 3 40.73 -24.28 49.39
C GLU A 3 39.21 -24.12 49.09
N ALA A 4 38.87 -23.04 48.37
CA ALA A 4 37.74 -22.87 47.43
C ALA A 4 37.83 -21.43 46.86
N ALA A 5 38.56 -21.17 45.78
CA ALA A 5 38.12 -21.31 44.39
C ALA A 5 36.78 -20.60 44.11
N ASP A 6 36.83 -19.27 43.96
CA ASP A 6 35.74 -18.51 43.33
C ASP A 6 36.03 -18.41 41.83
N ASP A 7 35.15 -19.05 41.07
CA ASP A 7 35.36 -19.46 39.70
C ASP A 7 35.08 -18.29 38.75
N GLY A 8 36.05 -18.01 37.88
CA GLY A 8 36.01 -16.95 36.88
C GLY A 8 34.95 -17.24 35.80
N GLY A 9 33.71 -16.89 36.10
CA GLY A 9 32.58 -16.95 35.16
C GLY A 9 32.73 -15.95 34.02
N SER A 10 33.51 -16.33 33.01
CA SER A 10 33.60 -15.65 31.71
C SER A 10 32.21 -15.49 31.09
N ARG A 11 31.66 -14.27 31.19
CA ARG A 11 30.46 -13.86 30.44
C ARG A 11 30.79 -13.93 28.95
N ARG A 12 30.46 -15.04 28.29
CA ARG A 12 30.50 -15.16 26.84
C ARG A 12 29.60 -14.08 26.23
N ALA A 13 30.21 -13.03 25.71
CA ALA A 13 29.52 -12.01 24.93
C ALA A 13 28.82 -12.69 23.74
N ARG A 14 27.49 -12.55 23.66
CA ARG A 14 26.73 -13.01 22.49
C ARG A 14 27.30 -12.32 21.25
N PRO A 15 27.55 -13.03 20.14
CA PRO A 15 27.99 -12.38 18.91
C PRO A 15 26.91 -11.39 18.47
N ASP A 16 27.32 -10.12 18.36
CA ASP A 16 26.51 -9.01 17.90
C ASP A 16 26.05 -9.31 16.46
N ARG A 17 24.81 -9.82 16.30
CA ARG A 17 24.18 -10.05 15.00
C ARG A 17 23.81 -8.69 14.39
N ARG A 18 24.83 -7.89 14.02
CA ARG A 18 24.64 -6.71 13.20
C ARG A 18 24.13 -7.16 11.84
N THR A 19 22.90 -6.79 11.52
CA THR A 19 22.34 -6.98 10.17
C THR A 19 23.23 -6.26 9.15
N TRP A 20 23.31 -6.73 7.91
CA TRP A 20 24.21 -6.17 6.88
C TRP A 20 24.08 -4.65 6.70
N ILE A 21 22.87 -4.11 6.92
CA ILE A 21 22.51 -2.68 6.92
C ILE A 21 23.22 -1.89 8.04
N GLN A 22 23.53 -2.55 9.16
CA GLN A 22 24.28 -1.96 10.28
C GLN A 22 25.80 -2.07 10.12
N SER A 23 26.31 -2.69 9.05
CA SER A 23 27.76 -2.80 8.82
C SER A 23 28.39 -1.44 8.49
N ASP A 24 29.64 -1.23 8.91
CA ASP A 24 30.39 0.01 8.67
C ASP A 24 30.98 0.13 7.25
N ARG A 25 30.43 -0.63 6.29
CA ARG A 25 30.84 -0.55 4.88
C ARG A 25 30.38 0.77 4.26
N ARG A 26 31.15 1.30 3.29
CA ARG A 26 30.95 2.66 2.71
C ARG A 26 29.56 2.88 2.12
N ILE A 27 28.99 1.87 1.47
CA ILE A 27 27.66 1.94 0.82
C ILE A 27 26.52 1.95 1.87
N PRO A 28 26.48 1.03 2.84
CA PRO A 28 25.51 1.10 3.95
C PRO A 28 25.54 2.41 4.74
N ARG A 29 26.74 2.95 5.01
CA ARG A 29 26.89 4.21 5.78
C ARG A 29 26.43 5.47 5.02
N ARG A 30 26.65 5.55 3.71
CA ARG A 30 26.35 6.78 2.93
C ARG A 30 24.97 6.79 2.28
N ILE A 31 24.40 5.63 1.97
CA ILE A 31 23.16 5.53 1.22
C ILE A 31 22.09 4.81 2.04
N ALA A 32 22.38 3.61 2.54
CA ALA A 32 21.34 2.80 3.18
C ALA A 32 20.87 3.35 4.54
N ARG A 33 21.78 3.87 5.38
CA ARG A 33 21.40 4.45 6.69
C ARG A 33 20.59 5.75 6.55
N PRO A 34 21.01 6.76 5.77
CA PRO A 34 20.21 7.98 5.58
C PRO A 34 18.90 7.71 4.86
N LEU A 35 18.88 6.79 3.89
CA LEU A 35 17.64 6.40 3.22
C LEU A 35 16.68 5.69 4.18
N ARG A 36 17.18 4.83 5.08
CA ARG A 36 16.35 4.18 6.09
C ARG A 36 15.84 5.15 7.14
N GLU A 37 16.69 6.05 7.63
CA GLU A 37 16.29 7.14 8.55
C GLU A 37 15.30 8.10 7.89
N PHE A 38 15.43 8.34 6.58
CA PHE A 38 14.47 9.11 5.80
C PHE A 38 13.15 8.36 5.63
N LEU A 39 13.19 7.07 5.27
CA LEU A 39 11.98 6.22 5.13
C LEU A 39 11.28 5.95 6.47
N ASP A 40 11.99 6.02 7.60
CA ASP A 40 11.41 5.95 8.94
C ASP A 40 10.63 7.24 9.32
N ILE A 41 10.75 8.31 8.53
CA ILE A 41 9.94 9.52 8.68
C ILE A 41 8.66 9.32 7.85
N GLU A 42 7.52 9.26 8.53
CA GLU A 42 6.17 9.12 7.93
C GLU A 42 5.91 10.14 6.78
N ALA A 43 6.53 11.32 6.85
CA ALA A 43 6.46 12.36 5.81
C ALA A 43 7.24 12.03 4.52
N ALA A 44 8.32 11.25 4.61
CA ALA A 44 9.18 10.95 3.46
C ALA A 44 8.46 10.15 2.38
N GLY A 45 7.60 9.21 2.79
CA GLY A 45 6.77 8.43 1.86
C GLY A 45 5.86 9.34 1.02
N GLY A 46 5.18 10.29 1.68
CA GLY A 46 4.33 11.28 1.00
C GLY A 46 5.10 12.19 0.04
N VAL A 47 6.29 12.64 0.42
CA VAL A 47 7.14 13.47 -0.45
C VAL A 47 7.62 12.69 -1.68
N VAL A 48 8.03 11.44 -1.50
CA VAL A 48 8.46 10.57 -2.62
C VAL A 48 7.29 10.31 -3.56
N LEU A 49 6.09 10.01 -3.04
CA LEU A 49 4.88 9.81 -3.83
C LEU A 49 4.54 11.06 -4.66
N LEU A 50 4.57 12.24 -4.03
CA LEU A 50 4.29 13.50 -4.72
C LEU A 50 5.35 13.79 -5.80
N ALA A 51 6.64 13.57 -5.50
CA ALA A 51 7.71 13.74 -6.46
C ALA A 51 7.58 12.78 -7.65
N ALA A 52 7.23 11.52 -7.41
CA ALA A 52 6.97 10.54 -8.46
C ALA A 52 5.77 10.94 -9.33
N THR A 53 4.69 11.44 -8.72
CA THR A 53 3.50 11.93 -9.42
C THR A 53 3.84 13.11 -10.33
N VAL A 54 4.56 14.11 -9.81
CA VAL A 54 4.99 15.27 -10.58
C VAL A 54 5.93 14.86 -11.72
N ALA A 55 6.87 13.96 -11.46
CA ALA A 55 7.76 13.44 -12.49
C ALA A 55 6.99 12.71 -13.59
N SER A 56 6.01 11.87 -13.22
CA SER A 56 5.14 11.17 -14.16
C SER A 56 4.35 12.15 -15.03
N LEU A 57 3.76 13.19 -14.44
CA LEU A 57 3.04 14.23 -15.19
C LEU A 57 3.95 14.99 -16.17
N ILE A 58 5.17 15.34 -15.75
CA ILE A 58 6.15 16.01 -16.63
C ILE A 58 6.50 15.09 -17.80
N LEU A 59 6.77 13.81 -17.53
CA LEU A 59 7.11 12.83 -18.56
C LEU A 59 5.95 12.59 -19.53
N ALA A 60 4.72 12.44 -19.03
CA ALA A 60 3.52 12.22 -19.84
C ALA A 60 3.19 13.41 -20.75
N ASN A 61 3.50 14.65 -20.32
CA ASN A 61 3.29 15.86 -21.12
C ASN A 61 4.53 16.28 -21.94
N SER A 62 5.59 15.46 -21.93
CA SER A 62 6.81 15.74 -22.70
C SER A 62 6.68 15.23 -24.14
N PRO A 63 7.58 15.62 -25.07
CA PRO A 63 7.63 15.05 -26.42
C PRO A 63 7.86 13.53 -26.44
N ALA A 64 8.32 12.93 -25.34
CA ALA A 64 8.49 11.50 -25.20
C ALA A 64 7.26 10.79 -24.59
N GLY A 65 6.17 11.52 -24.32
CA GLY A 65 4.96 10.99 -23.68
C GLY A 65 4.39 9.77 -24.41
N ASP A 66 4.26 9.85 -25.74
CA ASP A 66 3.74 8.75 -26.56
C ASP A 66 4.63 7.50 -26.49
N SER A 67 5.96 7.67 -26.53
CA SER A 67 6.91 6.56 -26.39
C SER A 67 6.88 5.92 -25.00
N ILE A 68 6.63 6.72 -23.95
CA ILE A 68 6.48 6.21 -22.59
C ILE A 68 5.15 5.46 -22.46
N ALA A 69 4.06 5.99 -23.03
CA ALA A 69 2.77 5.30 -23.05
C ALA A 69 2.88 3.95 -23.78
N SER A 70 3.49 3.92 -24.97
CA SER A 70 3.69 2.68 -25.71
C SER A 70 4.57 1.67 -24.96
N PHE A 71 5.57 2.15 -24.22
CA PHE A 71 6.42 1.29 -23.39
C PHE A 71 5.62 0.56 -22.29
N TRP A 72 4.64 1.23 -21.67
CA TRP A 72 3.77 0.60 -20.69
C TRP A 72 2.77 -0.38 -21.30
N GLU A 73 2.42 -0.19 -22.58
CA GLU A 73 1.54 -1.07 -23.34
C GLU A 73 2.26 -2.27 -23.98
N GLU A 74 3.59 -2.35 -23.90
CA GLU A 74 4.34 -3.51 -24.41
C GLU A 74 3.88 -4.80 -23.73
N GLU A 75 3.47 -5.78 -24.53
CA GLU A 75 3.01 -7.08 -24.07
C GLU A 75 4.20 -7.93 -23.59
N LEU A 76 4.07 -8.48 -22.38
CA LEU A 76 5.05 -9.35 -21.77
C LEU A 76 4.39 -10.72 -21.47
N THR A 77 4.78 -11.73 -22.23
CA THR A 77 4.43 -13.13 -21.97
C THR A 77 5.41 -13.72 -20.96
N VAL A 78 4.94 -14.03 -19.75
CA VAL A 78 5.81 -14.56 -18.66
C VAL A 78 5.76 -16.09 -18.58
N LEU A 79 4.61 -16.68 -18.92
CA LEU A 79 4.40 -18.12 -18.88
C LEU A 79 3.74 -18.57 -20.18
N GLU A 80 4.37 -19.54 -20.84
CA GLU A 80 3.82 -20.23 -22.01
C GLU A 80 4.00 -21.73 -21.79
N PHE A 81 2.88 -22.44 -21.64
CA PHE A 81 2.82 -23.89 -21.47
C PHE A 81 1.74 -24.48 -22.37
N GLY A 82 2.13 -24.94 -23.56
CA GLY A 82 1.18 -25.45 -24.56
C GLY A 82 0.23 -24.34 -25.01
N ASP A 83 -1.08 -24.58 -24.92
CA ASP A 83 -2.12 -23.58 -25.25
C ASP A 83 -2.34 -22.53 -24.14
N PHE A 84 -1.68 -22.68 -22.98
CA PHE A 84 -1.77 -21.71 -21.89
C PHE A 84 -0.70 -20.63 -22.07
N GLN A 85 -1.14 -19.39 -22.27
CA GLN A 85 -0.29 -18.21 -22.33
C GLN A 85 -0.79 -17.18 -21.31
N LEU A 86 0.13 -16.69 -20.47
CA LEU A 86 -0.12 -15.56 -19.59
C LEU A 86 0.64 -14.35 -20.12
N THR A 87 -0.08 -13.56 -20.91
CA THR A 87 0.40 -12.35 -21.57
C THR A 87 -0.41 -11.18 -21.05
N GLU A 88 0.29 -10.19 -20.51
CA GLU A 88 -0.29 -8.93 -20.05
C GLU A 88 0.64 -7.79 -20.45
N THR A 89 0.12 -6.56 -20.47
CA THR A 89 0.97 -5.39 -20.69
C THR A 89 1.94 -5.21 -19.52
N LEU A 90 3.09 -4.58 -19.77
CA LEU A 90 4.03 -4.22 -18.72
C LEU A 90 3.36 -3.41 -17.60
N GLY A 91 2.46 -2.49 -17.97
CA GLY A 91 1.65 -1.71 -17.05
C GLY A 91 0.79 -2.58 -16.13
N HIS A 92 0.08 -3.57 -16.67
CA HIS A 92 -0.72 -4.49 -15.86
C HIS A 92 0.13 -5.34 -14.92
N TRP A 93 1.25 -5.90 -15.40
CA TRP A 93 2.16 -6.67 -14.55
C TRP A 93 2.68 -5.87 -13.35
N VAL A 94 3.09 -4.63 -13.59
CA VAL A 94 3.56 -3.73 -12.53
C VAL A 94 2.42 -3.37 -11.59
N ASN A 95 1.24 -3.06 -12.12
CA ASN A 95 0.08 -2.74 -11.30
C ASN A 95 -0.30 -3.92 -10.40
N ASP A 96 -0.52 -5.10 -10.95
CA ASP A 96 -0.93 -6.27 -10.18
C ASP A 96 0.12 -6.68 -9.15
N GLY A 97 1.40 -6.65 -9.51
CA GLY A 97 2.50 -6.95 -8.60
C GLY A 97 2.61 -5.96 -7.44
N LEU A 98 2.59 -4.66 -7.72
CA LEU A 98 2.68 -3.61 -6.68
C LEU A 98 1.41 -3.56 -5.82
N MET A 99 0.23 -3.71 -6.43
CA MET A 99 -1.05 -3.73 -5.72
C MET A 99 -1.16 -4.96 -4.82
N ALA A 100 -0.65 -6.13 -5.23
CA ALA A 100 -0.61 -7.31 -4.37
C ALA A 100 0.25 -7.07 -3.11
N ILE A 101 1.42 -6.44 -3.26
CA ILE A 101 2.28 -6.07 -2.12
C ILE A 101 1.59 -5.03 -1.24
N PHE A 102 0.98 -4.00 -1.85
CA PHE A 102 0.26 -2.95 -1.14
C PHE A 102 -0.88 -3.53 -0.30
N PHE A 103 -1.78 -4.32 -0.90
CA PHE A 103 -2.90 -4.94 -0.19
C PHE A 103 -2.46 -5.99 0.83
N PHE A 104 -1.30 -6.63 0.65
CA PHE A 104 -0.73 -7.49 1.68
C PHE A 104 -0.38 -6.69 2.95
N VAL A 105 0.28 -5.54 2.79
CA VAL A 105 0.60 -4.65 3.92
C VAL A 105 -0.67 -4.10 4.56
N VAL A 106 -1.64 -3.64 3.76
CA VAL A 106 -2.95 -3.20 4.25
C VAL A 106 -3.66 -4.33 5.00
N GLY A 107 -3.62 -5.57 4.50
CA GLY A 107 -4.16 -6.74 5.18
C GLY A 107 -3.53 -7.01 6.56
N LEU A 108 -2.21 -6.83 6.68
CA LEU A 108 -1.52 -6.93 7.97
C LEU A 108 -1.93 -5.80 8.92
N GLU A 109 -2.11 -4.59 8.40
CA GLU A 109 -2.56 -3.43 9.15
C GLU A 109 -3.97 -3.63 9.71
N ILE A 110 -4.90 -4.07 8.86
CA ILE A 110 -6.27 -4.45 9.26
C ILE A 110 -6.24 -5.48 10.37
N LYS A 111 -5.44 -6.54 10.20
CA LYS A 111 -5.32 -7.58 11.22
C LYS A 111 -4.79 -7.02 12.54
N ARG A 112 -3.79 -6.14 12.51
CA ARG A 112 -3.26 -5.48 13.71
C ARG A 112 -4.33 -4.65 14.41
N GLU A 113 -5.11 -3.90 13.64
CA GLU A 113 -6.13 -3.00 14.17
C GLU A 113 -7.34 -3.76 14.75
N LEU A 114 -7.69 -4.90 14.16
CA LEU A 114 -8.70 -5.81 14.68
C LEU A 114 -8.29 -6.51 15.99
N VAL A 115 -7.00 -6.83 16.14
CA VAL A 115 -6.51 -7.61 17.31
C VAL A 115 -6.11 -6.69 18.47
N THR A 116 -5.44 -5.58 18.18
CA THR A 116 -4.84 -4.69 19.20
C THR A 116 -5.29 -3.24 19.12
N GLY A 117 -5.93 -2.82 18.01
CA GLY A 117 -6.28 -1.44 17.75
C GLY A 117 -7.73 -1.08 18.06
N ASP A 118 -8.16 0.05 17.50
CA ASP A 118 -9.49 0.62 17.77
C ASP A 118 -10.63 -0.14 17.06
N LEU A 119 -10.31 -0.91 16.01
CA LEU A 119 -11.30 -1.78 15.34
C LEU A 119 -11.71 -3.00 16.19
N ARG A 120 -10.99 -3.30 17.27
CA ARG A 120 -11.34 -4.39 18.19
C ARG A 120 -12.62 -4.13 18.97
N ASP A 121 -12.93 -2.87 19.27
CA ASP A 121 -14.17 -2.46 19.96
C ASP A 121 -15.20 -2.00 18.93
N PRO A 122 -16.29 -2.74 18.69
CA PRO A 122 -17.31 -2.38 17.70
C PRO A 122 -17.89 -0.98 17.91
N ARG A 123 -17.95 -0.50 19.15
CA ARG A 123 -18.47 0.84 19.45
C ARG A 123 -17.55 1.94 18.96
N ARG A 124 -16.23 1.70 19.02
CA ARG A 124 -15.21 2.64 18.52
C ARG A 124 -15.07 2.53 17.00
N ALA A 125 -15.15 1.31 16.47
CA ALA A 125 -15.11 1.03 15.04
C ALA A 125 -16.31 1.59 14.27
N ALA A 126 -17.48 1.73 14.92
CA ALA A 126 -18.71 2.16 14.27
C ALA A 126 -18.58 3.54 13.60
N LEU A 127 -17.95 4.52 14.26
CA LEU A 127 -17.84 5.87 13.71
C LEU A 127 -16.97 5.91 12.43
N PRO A 128 -15.71 5.40 12.43
CA PRO A 128 -14.92 5.29 11.20
C PRO A 128 -15.62 4.47 10.12
N ALA A 129 -16.27 3.35 10.46
CA ALA A 129 -16.92 2.49 9.48
C ALA A 129 -18.12 3.16 8.81
N ILE A 130 -18.97 3.86 9.56
CA ILE A 130 -20.09 4.62 9.00
C ILE A 130 -19.58 5.79 8.15
N ALA A 131 -18.54 6.48 8.61
CA ALA A 131 -17.92 7.57 7.86
C ALA A 131 -17.33 7.08 6.53
N ALA A 132 -16.64 5.93 6.54
CA ALA A 132 -16.11 5.26 5.36
C ALA A 132 -17.22 4.87 4.37
N VAL A 133 -18.23 4.13 4.83
CA VAL A 133 -19.38 3.74 3.98
C VAL A 133 -20.08 4.96 3.37
N GLY A 134 -20.28 6.03 4.16
CA GLY A 134 -20.81 7.29 3.63
C GLY A 134 -19.88 7.94 2.61
N GLY A 135 -18.58 7.95 2.89
CA GLY A 135 -17.50 8.43 2.03
C GLY A 135 -17.38 7.66 0.71
N MET A 136 -17.77 6.39 0.66
CA MET A 136 -17.81 5.60 -0.57
C MET A 136 -19.12 5.76 -1.34
N VAL A 137 -20.26 5.62 -0.65
CA VAL A 137 -21.59 5.59 -1.28
C VAL A 137 -21.95 6.94 -1.87
N LEU A 138 -21.64 8.04 -1.19
CA LEU A 138 -22.04 9.36 -1.65
C LEU A 138 -21.33 9.77 -2.96
N PRO A 139 -19.99 9.67 -3.10
CA PRO A 139 -19.31 9.96 -4.37
C PRO A 139 -19.74 9.04 -5.51
N ALA A 140 -19.91 7.75 -5.23
CA ALA A 140 -20.39 6.77 -6.21
C ALA A 140 -21.81 7.13 -6.73
N ALA A 141 -22.73 7.46 -5.83
CA ALA A 141 -24.08 7.85 -6.19
C ALA A 141 -24.11 9.16 -6.99
N LEU A 142 -23.33 10.16 -6.57
CA LEU A 142 -23.20 11.41 -7.31
C LEU A 142 -22.67 11.16 -8.72
N PHE A 143 -21.59 10.38 -8.86
CA PHE A 143 -21.04 10.03 -10.16
C PHE A 143 -22.06 9.35 -11.06
N LEU A 144 -22.83 8.40 -10.52
CA LEU A 144 -23.89 7.72 -11.26
C LEU A 144 -24.92 8.71 -11.76
N VAL A 145 -25.45 9.56 -10.89
CA VAL A 145 -26.47 10.58 -11.25
C VAL A 145 -25.99 11.46 -12.40
N PHE A 146 -24.73 11.90 -12.38
CA PHE A 146 -24.17 12.73 -13.45
C PHE A 146 -23.83 11.97 -14.73
N ASN A 147 -23.62 10.65 -14.67
CA ASN A 147 -23.27 9.80 -15.83
C ASN A 147 -24.38 8.83 -16.25
N LEU A 148 -25.63 9.08 -15.83
CA LEU A 148 -26.78 8.25 -16.18
C LEU A 148 -26.93 8.16 -17.70
N GLY A 149 -26.93 6.93 -18.22
CA GLY A 149 -27.15 6.65 -19.65
C GLY A 149 -25.93 6.87 -20.57
N GLY A 150 -24.80 7.33 -20.03
CA GLY A 150 -23.54 7.44 -20.77
C GLY A 150 -22.68 6.17 -20.68
N ASN A 151 -21.74 6.01 -21.62
CA ASN A 151 -20.76 4.91 -21.58
C ASN A 151 -19.92 4.90 -20.28
N GLY A 152 -19.76 6.05 -19.64
CA GLY A 152 -19.04 6.21 -18.37
C GLY A 152 -19.76 5.67 -17.14
N SER A 153 -21.03 5.25 -17.22
CA SER A 153 -21.80 4.77 -16.06
C SER A 153 -21.17 3.54 -15.40
N ARG A 154 -20.39 2.75 -16.15
CA ARG A 154 -19.62 1.63 -15.62
C ARG A 154 -18.49 2.06 -14.70
N GLY A 155 -18.08 3.32 -14.70
CA GLY A 155 -17.00 3.85 -13.85
C GLY A 155 -17.43 4.30 -12.44
N TRP A 156 -18.62 3.90 -11.96
CA TRP A 156 -19.17 4.41 -10.70
C TRP A 156 -18.36 4.05 -9.45
N GLY A 157 -17.55 2.99 -9.51
CA GLY A 157 -16.61 2.62 -8.46
C GLY A 157 -15.31 3.43 -8.47
N ILE A 158 -15.02 4.23 -9.50
CA ILE A 158 -13.79 5.04 -9.55
C ILE A 158 -13.70 6.07 -8.40
N PRO A 159 -14.73 6.88 -8.10
CA PRO A 159 -14.65 7.94 -7.08
C PRO A 159 -14.78 7.44 -5.64
N MET A 160 -14.90 6.13 -5.42
CA MET A 160 -15.10 5.57 -4.08
C MET A 160 -13.78 5.39 -3.31
N ALA A 161 -12.66 5.27 -4.01
CA ALA A 161 -11.37 4.90 -3.43
C ALA A 161 -10.63 6.14 -2.92
N THR A 162 -10.00 6.01 -1.76
CA THR A 162 -9.21 7.08 -1.12
C THR A 162 -7.76 6.63 -1.00
N ASP A 163 -6.80 7.35 -1.61
CA ASP A 163 -5.37 7.02 -1.47
C ASP A 163 -4.85 7.38 -0.06
N ILE A 164 -4.68 6.36 0.78
CA ILE A 164 -4.17 6.49 2.14
C ILE A 164 -2.75 7.06 2.19
N ALA A 165 -1.88 6.72 1.24
CA ALA A 165 -0.49 7.17 1.22
C ALA A 165 -0.43 8.67 0.95
N PHE A 166 -1.30 9.17 0.07
CA PHE A 166 -1.44 10.60 -0.17
C PHE A 166 -2.04 11.32 1.04
N ALA A 167 -3.11 10.78 1.63
CA ALA A 167 -3.75 11.37 2.82
C ALA A 167 -2.77 11.49 4.01
N VAL A 168 -2.04 10.41 4.31
CA VAL A 168 -1.01 10.40 5.36
C VAL A 168 0.16 11.32 5.00
N GLY A 169 0.58 11.34 3.75
CA GLY A 169 1.63 12.23 3.26
C GLY A 169 1.30 13.71 3.50
N VAL A 170 0.08 14.14 3.17
CA VAL A 170 -0.38 15.53 3.41
C VAL A 170 -0.47 15.82 4.90
N MET A 171 -0.98 14.88 5.71
CA MET A 171 -1.01 15.07 7.18
C MET A 171 0.38 15.23 7.77
N ALA A 172 1.35 14.48 7.27
CA ALA A 172 2.73 14.56 7.73
C ALA A 172 3.38 15.92 7.35
N LEU A 173 3.05 16.47 6.18
CA LEU A 173 3.46 17.84 5.79
C LEU A 173 2.85 18.93 6.67
N LEU A 174 1.64 18.72 7.17
CA LEU A 174 0.98 19.64 8.12
C LEU A 174 1.58 19.57 9.54
N GLY A 175 2.37 18.55 9.84
CA GLY A 175 3.14 18.40 11.08
C GLY A 175 2.27 18.38 12.33
N ASP A 176 2.63 19.21 13.31
CA ASP A 176 1.98 19.28 14.62
C ASP A 176 0.58 19.91 14.61
N ARG A 177 0.12 20.43 13.46
CA ARG A 177 -1.23 21.02 13.33
C ARG A 177 -2.33 19.96 13.34
N VAL A 178 -1.98 18.69 13.05
CA VAL A 178 -2.92 17.57 12.99
C VAL A 178 -2.85 16.78 14.30
N PRO A 179 -3.92 16.75 15.11
CA PRO A 179 -3.95 15.97 16.34
C PRO A 179 -3.73 14.48 16.08
N SER A 180 -2.97 13.82 16.96
CA SER A 180 -2.72 12.36 16.87
C SER A 180 -4.03 11.53 16.73
N PRO A 181 -5.11 11.81 17.46
CA PRO A 181 -6.38 11.08 17.28
C PRO A 181 -6.96 11.19 15.86
N LEU A 182 -6.74 12.32 15.17
CA LEU A 182 -7.24 12.51 13.80
C LEU A 182 -6.44 11.67 12.80
N LYS A 183 -5.13 11.49 13.03
CA LYS A 183 -4.29 10.60 12.22
C LYS A 183 -4.75 9.15 12.31
N VAL A 184 -5.01 8.68 13.54
CA VAL A 184 -5.51 7.31 13.78
C VAL A 184 -6.92 7.13 13.18
N PHE A 185 -7.79 8.13 13.34
CA PHE A 185 -9.13 8.10 12.75
C PHE A 185 -9.07 8.00 11.21
N LEU A 186 -8.25 8.85 10.56
CA LEU A 186 -8.10 8.86 9.11
C LEU A 186 -7.46 7.58 8.57
N LEU A 187 -6.44 7.05 9.26
CA LEU A 187 -5.84 5.76 8.93
C LEU A 187 -6.90 4.65 8.98
N THR A 188 -7.71 4.62 10.02
CA THR A 188 -8.78 3.62 10.18
C THR A 188 -9.87 3.78 9.12
N LEU A 189 -10.30 5.01 8.84
CA LEU A 189 -11.29 5.31 7.79
C LEU A 189 -10.80 4.84 6.42
N ALA A 190 -9.57 5.21 6.04
CA ALA A 190 -8.98 4.84 4.76
C ALA A 190 -8.83 3.32 4.59
N ILE A 191 -8.45 2.61 5.66
CA ILE A 191 -8.41 1.15 5.65
C ILE A 191 -9.80 0.55 5.36
N VAL A 192 -10.87 1.06 5.98
CA VAL A 192 -12.22 0.55 5.75
C VAL A 192 -12.68 0.86 4.31
N ASP A 193 -12.40 2.07 3.82
CA ASP A 193 -12.67 2.46 2.42
C ASP A 193 -11.95 1.54 1.43
N ASP A 194 -10.66 1.23 1.64
CA ASP A 194 -9.87 0.36 0.76
C ASP A 194 -10.42 -1.06 0.68
N ILE A 195 -10.81 -1.66 1.83
CA ILE A 195 -11.48 -2.97 1.86
C ILE A 195 -12.81 -2.90 1.11
N GLY A 196 -13.56 -1.84 1.32
CA GLY A 196 -14.84 -1.64 0.65
C GLY A 196 -14.67 -1.50 -0.86
N ALA A 197 -13.68 -0.74 -1.31
CA ALA A 197 -13.36 -0.52 -2.71
C ALA A 197 -12.92 -1.81 -3.40
N ILE A 198 -11.99 -2.57 -2.81
CA ILE A 198 -11.56 -3.84 -3.40
C ILE A 198 -12.70 -4.86 -3.43
N ALA A 199 -13.58 -4.89 -2.42
CA ALA A 199 -14.75 -5.76 -2.42
C ALA A 199 -15.73 -5.38 -3.54
N VAL A 200 -15.96 -4.09 -3.78
CA VAL A 200 -16.79 -3.62 -4.89
C VAL A 200 -16.17 -3.97 -6.24
N ILE A 201 -14.87 -3.77 -6.41
CA ILE A 201 -14.15 -4.15 -7.64
C ILE A 201 -14.28 -5.67 -7.86
N ALA A 202 -14.04 -6.48 -6.84
CA ALA A 202 -14.12 -7.94 -6.94
C ALA A 202 -15.54 -8.45 -7.29
N ILE A 203 -16.59 -7.82 -6.76
CA ILE A 203 -17.98 -8.28 -6.96
C ILE A 203 -18.60 -7.73 -8.25
N PHE A 204 -18.34 -6.47 -8.59
CA PHE A 204 -19.02 -5.78 -9.68
C PHE A 204 -18.19 -5.63 -10.96
N TYR A 205 -16.86 -5.71 -10.86
CA TYR A 205 -15.94 -5.53 -11.99
C TYR A 205 -15.17 -6.80 -12.38
N SER A 206 -15.36 -7.90 -11.65
CA SER A 206 -14.79 -9.19 -12.06
C SER A 206 -15.59 -9.79 -13.23
N GLU A 207 -14.87 -10.30 -14.23
CA GLU A 207 -15.46 -11.03 -15.38
C GLU A 207 -15.85 -12.47 -15.02
N GLY A 208 -15.63 -12.90 -13.77
CA GLY A 208 -16.00 -14.21 -13.26
C GLY A 208 -14.82 -14.95 -12.62
N LEU A 209 -15.14 -16.05 -11.94
CA LEU A 209 -14.15 -16.92 -11.31
C LEU A 209 -13.90 -18.14 -12.20
N SER A 210 -12.65 -18.33 -12.61
CA SER A 210 -12.23 -19.58 -13.22
C SER A 210 -12.05 -20.64 -12.13
N PHE A 211 -12.97 -21.60 -12.08
CA PHE A 211 -12.94 -22.69 -11.09
C PHE A 211 -11.66 -23.54 -11.16
N GLY A 212 -11.00 -23.62 -12.32
CA GLY A 212 -9.73 -24.33 -12.46
C GLY A 212 -8.65 -23.79 -11.53
N TRP A 213 -8.52 -22.45 -11.47
CA TRP A 213 -7.56 -21.80 -10.58
C TRP A 213 -7.92 -21.94 -9.10
N LEU A 214 -9.22 -21.92 -8.76
CA LEU A 214 -9.69 -22.12 -7.39
C LEU A 214 -9.35 -23.50 -6.81
N THR A 215 -9.26 -24.53 -7.66
CA THR A 215 -8.94 -25.89 -7.21
C THR A 215 -7.45 -26.17 -7.03
N ILE A 216 -6.59 -25.36 -7.67
CA ILE A 216 -5.12 -25.50 -7.62
C ILE A 216 -4.53 -24.67 -6.48
N ALA A 217 -5.20 -23.57 -6.08
CA ALA A 217 -4.85 -22.72 -4.95
C ALA A 217 -5.15 -23.40 -3.60
#